data_AF-A0A963X4V5-F1
#
_entry.id   AF-A0A963X4V5-F1
#
_cell.length_a   1.000
_cell.length_b   1.000
_cell.length_c   1.000
_cell.angle_alpha   90.00
_cell.angle_beta   90.00
_cell.angle_gamma   90.00
#
_symmetry.space_group_name_H-M   'P 1'
#
loop_
_entity.id
_entity.type
_entity.pdbx_description
1 polymer ?
#
loop_
_entity_poly.entity_id
_entity_poly.type
_entity_poly.pdbx_seq_one_letter_code
_entity_poly.pdbx_strand_id
1 'polypeptide(L)' 'DQERVEQMVTGVVRRLEAMGETEIDAKAIGELVMEGLAGLDDVAYVRYASVYKDFREARDFGEFIGELEEQEGEGGA' A
#
# COMPACT_ATOMS: atom_id res chain seq x y z
N ASP A 1 -15.74 -2.46 1.68
CA ASP A 1 -16.32 -3.43 2.64
C ASP A 1 -15.24 -4.05 3.51
N GLN A 2 -15.57 -4.30 4.77
CA GLN A 2 -14.70 -4.94 5.76
C GLN A 2 -14.17 -6.30 5.27
N GLU A 3 -14.98 -7.06 4.54
CA GLU A 3 -14.58 -8.35 3.94
C GLU A 3 -13.39 -8.20 2.97
N ARG A 4 -13.33 -7.14 2.17
CA ARG A 4 -12.21 -6.90 1.25
C ARG A 4 -10.91 -6.60 2.01
N VAL A 5 -11.02 -5.91 3.15
CA VAL A 5 -9.87 -5.67 4.04
C VAL A 5 -9.38 -6.97 4.65
N GLU A 6 -10.29 -7.82 5.16
CA GLU A 6 -9.94 -9.12 5.75
C GLU A 6 -9.30 -10.06 4.72
N GLN A 7 -9.79 -10.06 3.47
CA GLN A 7 -9.18 -10.79 2.36
C GLN A 7 -7.76 -10.29 2.06
N MET A 8 -7.57 -8.97 2.01
CA MET A 8 -6.24 -8.37 1.80
C MET A 8 -5.27 -8.78 2.92
N VAL A 9 -5.69 -8.65 4.18
CA VAL A 9 -4.87 -9.03 5.35
C VAL A 9 -4.52 -10.52 5.30
N THR A 10 -5.48 -11.39 4.96
CA THR A 10 -5.23 -12.83 4.79
C THR A 10 -4.20 -13.09 3.69
N GLY A 11 -4.27 -12.35 2.58
CA GLY A 11 -3.29 -12.42 1.50
C GLY A 11 -1.88 -12.03 1.94
N VAL A 12 -1.76 -10.93 2.71
CA VAL A 12 -0.48 -10.48 3.27
C VAL A 12 0.11 -11.56 4.18
N VAL A 13 -0.66 -12.08 5.13
CA VAL A 13 -0.20 -13.13 6.06
C VAL A 13 0.31 -14.37 5.31
N ARG A 14 -0.43 -14.84 4.30
CA ARG A 14 -0.01 -16.00 3.49
C ARG A 14 1.30 -15.76 2.75
N ARG A 15 1.51 -14.56 2.21
CA ARG A 15 2.77 -14.21 1.53
C ARG A 15 3.93 -14.21 2.52
N LEU A 16 3.72 -13.66 3.72
CA LEU A 16 4.72 -13.67 4.79
C LEU A 16 5.06 -15.10 5.25
N GLU A 17 4.05 -15.95 5.46
CA GLU A 17 4.25 -17.37 5.81
C GLU A 17 5.02 -18.11 4.72
N ALA A 18 4.73 -17.83 3.45
CA ALA A 18 5.41 -18.45 2.31
C ALA A 18 6.90 -18.06 2.17
N MET A 19 7.35 -16.97 2.81
CA MET A 19 8.76 -16.60 2.84
C MET A 19 9.60 -17.56 3.69
N GLY A 20 8.99 -18.24 4.69
CA GLY A 20 9.68 -19.20 5.55
C GLY A 20 10.71 -18.58 6.51
N GLU A 21 10.71 -17.25 6.63
CA GLU A 21 11.58 -16.48 7.53
C GLU A 21 11.06 -16.59 8.98
N THR A 22 11.97 -16.64 9.94
CA THR A 22 11.61 -16.64 11.39
C THR A 22 11.46 -15.22 11.94
N GLU A 23 12.14 -14.26 11.33
CA GLU A 23 12.07 -12.84 11.65
C GLU A 23 11.77 -12.07 10.37
N ILE A 24 10.84 -11.12 10.43
CA ILE A 24 10.42 -10.35 9.27
C ILE A 24 10.60 -8.88 9.57
N ASP A 25 11.30 -8.17 8.69
CA ASP A 25 11.45 -6.73 8.78
C ASP A 25 10.08 -6.04 8.70
N ALA A 26 9.82 -5.11 9.61
CA ALA A 26 8.58 -4.33 9.63
C ALA A 26 8.33 -3.60 8.29
N LYS A 27 9.42 -3.22 7.60
CA LYS A 27 9.36 -2.61 6.26
C LYS A 27 8.72 -3.53 5.23
N ALA A 28 9.05 -4.82 5.22
CA ALA A 28 8.50 -5.80 4.29
C ALA A 28 6.98 -5.98 4.50
N ILE A 29 6.54 -5.99 5.76
CA ILE A 29 5.10 -6.03 6.10
C ILE A 29 4.40 -4.78 5.54
N GLY A 30 5.01 -3.62 5.74
CA GLY A 30 4.51 -2.35 5.25
C GLY A 30 4.35 -2.28 3.74
N GLU A 31 5.35 -2.77 3.00
CA GLU A 31 5.32 -2.81 1.54
C GLU A 31 4.17 -3.69 1.03
N LEU A 32 3.95 -4.86 1.64
CA LEU A 32 2.83 -5.74 1.27
C LEU A 32 1.45 -5.13 1.60
N VAL A 33 1.32 -4.43 2.73
CA VAL A 33 0.09 -3.72 3.09
C VAL A 33 -0.15 -2.57 2.11
N MET A 34 0.90 -1.83 1.74
CA MET A 34 0.84 -0.73 0.79
C MET A 34 0.38 -1.21 -0.60
N GLU A 35 0.92 -2.32 -1.10
CA GLU A 35 0.46 -2.97 -2.34
C GLU A 35 -1.02 -3.35 -2.26
N GLY A 36 -1.46 -3.94 -1.14
CA GLY A 36 -2.86 -4.33 -0.94
C GLY A 36 -3.82 -3.14 -0.89
N LEU A 37 -3.40 -2.02 -0.30
CA LEU A 37 -4.20 -0.80 -0.20
C LEU A 37 -4.35 -0.09 -1.55
N ALA A 38 -3.33 -0.12 -2.40
CA ALA A 38 -3.34 0.54 -3.71
C ALA A 38 -4.48 0.05 -4.63
N GLY A 39 -4.88 -1.22 -4.51
CA GLY A 39 -6.03 -1.77 -5.26
C GLY A 39 -7.35 -1.80 -4.48
N LEU A 40 -7.37 -1.29 -3.25
CA LEU A 40 -8.50 -1.41 -2.33
C LEU A 40 -9.18 -0.07 -2.07
N ASP A 41 -8.40 0.94 -1.69
CA ASP A 41 -8.87 2.26 -1.26
C ASP A 41 -7.72 3.28 -1.32
N ASP A 42 -7.84 4.25 -2.23
CA ASP A 42 -6.78 5.23 -2.51
C ASP A 42 -6.54 6.16 -1.32
N VAL A 43 -7.60 6.50 -0.57
CA VAL A 43 -7.49 7.33 0.64
C VAL A 43 -6.74 6.59 1.74
N ALA A 44 -6.98 5.29 1.91
CA ALA A 44 -6.24 4.45 2.84
C ALA A 44 -4.78 4.24 2.41
N TYR A 45 -4.54 4.02 1.11
CA TYR A 45 -3.22 3.92 0.53
C TYR A 45 -2.39 5.18 0.82
N VAL A 46 -2.95 6.36 0.53
CA VAL A 46 -2.30 7.65 0.76
C VAL A 46 -1.99 7.91 2.25
N ARG A 47 -2.94 7.62 3.15
CA ARG A 47 -2.72 7.75 4.60
C ARG A 47 -1.65 6.80 5.12
N TYR A 48 -1.54 5.62 4.52
CA TYR A 48 -0.51 4.65 4.90
C TYR A 48 0.86 5.07 4.36
N ALA A 49 0.91 5.51 3.10
CA ALA A 49 2.10 6.00 2.44
C ALA A 49 2.71 7.22 3.15
N SER A 50 1.90 8.08 3.78
CA SER A 50 2.43 9.23 4.50
C SER A 50 3.29 8.89 5.72
N VAL A 51 3.07 7.73 6.34
CA VAL A 51 3.92 7.22 7.42
C VAL A 51 5.19 6.56 6.86
N TYR A 52 5.09 5.88 5.72
CA TYR A 52 6.17 5.08 5.14
C TYR A 52 7.15 5.87 4.27
N LYS A 53 6.66 6.85 3.51
CA LYS A 53 7.48 7.65 2.59
C LYS A 53 8.07 8.89 3.25
N ASP A 54 7.76 9.15 4.53
CA ASP A 54 8.25 10.29 5.32
C ASP A 54 8.18 11.58 4.50
N PHE A 55 6.97 11.94 4.05
CA PHE A 55 6.78 13.15 3.27
C PHE A 55 7.15 14.35 4.12
N ARG A 56 8.26 15.00 3.77
CA ARG A 56 8.83 16.11 4.54
C ARG A 56 8.12 17.40 4.22
N GLU A 57 7.54 17.50 3.02
CA GLU A 57 6.86 18.70 2.54
C GLU A 57 5.53 18.38 1.84
N ALA A 58 4.59 19.33 1.88
CA ALA A 58 3.30 19.21 1.18
C ALA A 58 3.45 19.01 -0.33
N ARG A 59 4.59 19.45 -0.89
CA ARG A 59 4.94 19.23 -2.30
C ARG A 59 5.17 17.75 -2.61
N ASP A 60 5.91 17.03 -1.76
CA ASP A 60 6.21 15.60 -1.94
C ASP A 60 4.92 14.78 -1.95
N PHE A 61 3.95 15.20 -1.12
CA PHE A 61 2.62 14.61 -1.10
C PHE A 61 1.84 14.88 -2.38
N GLY A 62 1.88 16.12 -2.89
CA GLY A 62 1.21 16.49 -4.14
C GLY A 62 1.77 15.74 -5.37
N GLU A 63 3.09 15.58 -5.45
CA GLU A 63 3.74 14.79 -6.51
C GLU A 63 3.30 13.32 -6.44
N PHE A 64 3.24 12.74 -5.24
CA PHE A 64 2.75 11.38 -5.02
C PHE A 64 1.28 11.17 -5.42
N ILE A 65 0.39 12.13 -5.15
CA ILE A 65 -1.00 12.07 -5.61
C ILE A 65 -1.07 12.15 -7.14
N GLY A 66 -0.27 13.00 -7.76
CA GLY A 66 -0.19 13.10 -9.22
C GLY A 66 0.22 11.77 -9.87
N GLU A 67 1.21 11.07 -9.31
CA GLU A 67 1.62 9.73 -9.77
C GLU A 67 0.50 8.68 -9.67
N LEU A 68 -0.41 8.82 -8.70
CA LEU A 68 -1.57 7.93 -8.55
C LEU A 68 -2.65 8.22 -9.59
N GLU A 69 -2.96 9.50 -9.82
CA GLU A 69 -3.92 9.93 -10.85
C GLU A 69 -3.48 9.49 -12.25
N GLU A 70 -2.18 9.50 -12.55
CA GLU A 70 -1.62 9.00 -13.81
C GLU A 70 -1.79 7.48 -13.96
N GLN A 71 -1.54 6.71 -12.89
CA GLN A 71 -1.73 5.25 -12.90
C GLN A 71 -3.20 4.85 -13.07
N GLU A 72 -4.14 5.61 -12.51
CA GLU A 72 -5.58 5.40 -12.73
C GLU A 72 -6.02 5.74 -14.16
N GLY A 73 -5.39 6.75 -14.77
CA GLY A 73 -5.68 7.18 -16.14
C GLY A 73 -5.21 6.20 -17.24
N GLU A 74 -4.13 5.46 -17.00
CA GLU A 74 -3.57 4.49 -17.97
C GLU A 74 -4.26 3.12 -17.95
N GLY A 75 -4.99 2.77 -16.88
CA GLY A 75 -5.75 1.51 -16.76
C GLY A 75 -7.13 1.52 -17.44
N GLY A 76 -7.54 2.64 -18.04
CA GLY A 76 -8.87 2.86 -18.62
C GLY A 76 -8.97 2.84 -20.15
N ALA A 77 -7.92 2.45 -20.88
CA ALA A 77 -7.89 2.42 -22.35
C ALA A 77 -7.95 1.00 -22.95
#